data_AF-A0A1U7LQH3-F1
#
_entry.id   AF-A0A1U7LQH3-F1
#
_cell.length_a   1.000
_cell.length_b   1.000
_cell.length_c   1.000
_cell.angle_alpha   90.00
_cell.angle_beta   90.00
_cell.angle_gamma   90.00
#
_symmetry.space_group_name_H-M   'P 1'
#
loop_
_entity.id
_entity.type
_entity.pdbx_description
1 polymer ?
#
loop_
_entity_poly.entity_id
_entity_poly.type
_entity_poly.pdbx_seq_one_letter_code
_entity_poly.pdbx_strand_id
1 'polypeptide(L)'
;MPKNASLALQRATTSVISRAYSELATAMQSDCHARVLSVIDKAADVWTEDGNIGLVNLCFNTIPKRIIKKLREIYVTITLQELSRLVFLSPQDAKSLLQQMTSSNNIIAEISSSEIVTFPNTNPTELNSTHTLNLLNNLVQLNKQLGSSKEYLAKQNNSPKEGFVSEFTVEESIMDQDFKDDDIMDFE
;
A
#
# COMPACT_ATOMS: atom_id res chain seq x y z
N MET A 1 -11.53 -6.18 6.16
CA MET A 1 -12.78 -5.38 6.11
C MET A 1 -12.77 -4.38 7.24
N PRO A 2 -13.18 -3.12 7.02
CA PRO A 2 -13.26 -2.12 8.07
C PRO A 2 -14.41 -2.44 9.05
N LYS A 3 -14.27 -2.03 10.31
CA LYS A 3 -15.21 -2.39 11.40
C LYS A 3 -16.64 -1.83 11.18
N ASN A 4 -16.78 -0.78 10.39
CA ASN A 4 -18.06 -0.13 10.07
C ASN A 4 -18.80 -0.77 8.88
N ALA A 5 -18.29 -1.85 8.30
CA ALA A 5 -19.01 -2.60 7.29
C ALA A 5 -20.31 -3.18 7.86
N SER A 6 -21.36 -3.26 7.06
CA SER A 6 -22.67 -3.73 7.50
C SER A 6 -22.60 -5.14 8.12
N LEU A 7 -23.39 -5.38 9.18
CA LEU A 7 -23.42 -6.68 9.86
C LEU A 7 -23.86 -7.81 8.92
N ALA A 8 -24.72 -7.50 7.94
CA ALA A 8 -25.14 -8.45 6.91
C ALA A 8 -23.95 -8.92 6.04
N LEU A 9 -23.09 -7.98 5.62
CA LEU A 9 -21.88 -8.30 4.85
C LEU A 9 -20.89 -9.13 5.69
N GLN A 10 -20.68 -8.76 6.95
CA GLN A 10 -19.80 -9.51 7.85
C GLN A 10 -20.26 -10.97 7.99
N ARG A 11 -21.56 -11.20 8.18
CA ARG A 11 -22.15 -12.55 8.24
C ARG A 11 -22.06 -13.31 6.92
N ALA A 12 -22.27 -12.63 5.79
CA ALA A 12 -22.15 -13.24 4.48
C ALA A 12 -20.73 -13.76 4.21
N THR A 13 -19.70 -13.00 4.62
CA THR A 13 -18.29 -13.40 4.43
C THR A 13 -17.85 -14.58 5.31
N THR A 14 -18.50 -14.80 6.44
CA THR A 14 -18.26 -15.96 7.33
C THR A 14 -19.23 -17.11 7.10
N SER A 15 -20.15 -16.95 6.13
CA SER A 15 -21.12 -17.98 5.81
C SER A 15 -20.46 -19.20 5.17
N VAL A 16 -21.19 -20.32 5.16
CA VAL A 16 -20.74 -21.58 4.53
C VAL A 16 -20.53 -21.39 3.02
N ILE A 17 -21.26 -20.46 2.40
CA ILE A 17 -21.23 -20.20 0.96
C ILE A 17 -19.88 -19.61 0.53
N SER A 18 -19.27 -18.75 1.37
CA SER A 18 -17.97 -18.13 1.08
C SER A 18 -16.77 -18.92 1.61
N ARG A 19 -16.97 -20.17 2.06
CA ARG A 19 -15.91 -20.98 2.69
C ARG A 19 -14.78 -21.33 1.72
N ALA A 20 -15.10 -21.66 0.47
CA ALA A 20 -14.08 -21.95 -0.55
C ALA A 20 -13.18 -20.72 -0.78
N TYR A 21 -13.77 -19.53 -0.87
CA TYR A 21 -13.06 -18.26 -1.04
C TYR A 21 -12.18 -17.92 0.16
N SER A 22 -12.67 -18.13 1.38
CA SER A 22 -11.86 -17.88 2.59
C SER A 22 -10.71 -18.87 2.73
N GLU A 23 -10.91 -20.14 2.39
CA GLU A 23 -9.85 -21.14 2.35
C GLU A 23 -8.78 -20.79 1.31
N LEU A 24 -9.18 -20.40 0.09
CA LEU A 24 -8.26 -19.91 -0.93
C LEU A 24 -7.46 -18.69 -0.45
N ALA A 25 -8.12 -17.74 0.22
CA ALA A 25 -7.46 -16.56 0.77
C ALA A 25 -6.41 -16.93 1.85
N THR A 26 -6.67 -17.95 2.68
CA THR A 26 -5.67 -18.43 3.65
C THR A 26 -4.53 -19.20 2.98
N ALA A 27 -4.81 -19.98 1.94
CA ALA A 27 -3.78 -20.67 1.17
C ALA A 27 -2.84 -19.67 0.48
N MET A 28 -3.39 -18.61 -0.11
CA MET A 28 -2.64 -17.53 -0.74
C MET A 28 -1.73 -16.76 0.23
N GLN A 29 -2.05 -16.70 1.52
CA GLN A 29 -1.19 -16.07 2.53
C GLN A 29 0.06 -16.91 2.86
N SER A 30 0.01 -18.22 2.64
CA SER A 30 1.15 -19.10 2.88
C SER A 30 2.20 -19.08 1.76
N ASP A 31 1.92 -18.37 0.65
CA ASP A 31 2.75 -18.28 -0.57
C ASP A 31 3.25 -19.64 -1.12
N CYS A 32 2.59 -20.73 -0.74
CA CYS A 32 2.93 -22.09 -1.16
C CYS A 32 2.14 -22.45 -2.42
N HIS A 33 2.83 -22.50 -3.56
CA HIS A 33 2.25 -22.78 -4.87
C HIS A 33 1.44 -24.09 -4.89
N ALA A 34 1.99 -25.18 -4.35
CA ALA A 34 1.32 -26.48 -4.30
C ALA A 34 0.04 -26.48 -3.44
N ARG A 35 0.07 -25.77 -2.30
CA ARG A 35 -1.10 -25.67 -1.42
C ARG A 35 -2.23 -24.92 -2.11
N VAL A 36 -1.93 -23.80 -2.79
CA VAL A 36 -2.95 -23.04 -3.51
C VAL A 36 -3.57 -23.88 -4.63
N LEU A 37 -2.75 -24.56 -5.43
CA LEU A 37 -3.24 -25.44 -6.49
C LEU A 37 -4.20 -26.51 -5.93
N SER A 38 -3.82 -27.15 -4.83
CA SER A 38 -4.66 -28.16 -4.19
C SER A 38 -6.02 -27.63 -3.72
N VAL A 39 -6.10 -26.37 -3.29
CA VAL A 39 -7.35 -25.74 -2.84
C VAL A 39 -8.21 -25.32 -4.03
N ILE A 40 -7.59 -24.87 -5.11
CA ILE A 40 -8.27 -24.55 -6.37
C ILE A 40 -8.94 -25.81 -6.92
N ASP A 41 -8.18 -26.91 -7.03
CA ASP A 41 -8.67 -28.18 -7.58
C ASP A 41 -9.79 -28.78 -6.74
N LYS A 42 -9.69 -28.70 -5.40
CA LYS A 42 -10.72 -29.19 -4.47
C LYS A 42 -12.07 -28.49 -4.60
N ALA A 43 -12.07 -27.22 -5.02
CA ALA A 43 -13.27 -26.39 -5.12
C ALA A 43 -13.61 -26.01 -6.58
N ALA A 44 -13.10 -26.79 -7.56
CA ALA A 44 -13.28 -26.53 -8.99
C ALA A 44 -14.74 -26.31 -9.41
N ASP A 45 -15.65 -27.09 -8.82
CA ASP A 45 -17.09 -27.01 -9.10
C ASP A 45 -17.66 -25.65 -8.67
N VAL A 46 -17.27 -25.16 -7.49
CA VAL A 46 -17.73 -23.87 -6.94
C VAL A 46 -17.27 -22.70 -7.83
N TRP A 47 -16.02 -22.70 -8.28
CA TRP A 47 -15.49 -21.64 -9.14
C TRP A 47 -16.17 -21.61 -10.52
N THR A 48 -16.62 -22.77 -10.99
CA THR A 48 -17.31 -22.93 -12.27
C THR A 48 -18.75 -22.49 -12.17
N GLU A 49 -19.45 -22.88 -11.11
CA GLU A 49 -20.82 -22.46 -10.81
C GLU A 49 -20.91 -20.94 -10.64
N ASP A 50 -19.96 -20.34 -9.93
CA ASP A 50 -19.90 -18.89 -9.71
C ASP A 50 -19.35 -18.10 -10.91
N GLY A 51 -18.81 -18.77 -11.94
CA GLY A 51 -18.20 -18.13 -13.11
C GLY A 51 -16.89 -17.37 -12.83
N ASN A 52 -16.23 -17.66 -11.71
CA ASN A 52 -15.07 -16.91 -11.22
C ASN A 52 -13.71 -17.57 -11.50
N ILE A 53 -13.68 -18.67 -12.26
CA ILE A 53 -12.45 -19.44 -12.53
C ILE A 53 -11.30 -18.60 -13.11
N GLY A 54 -11.60 -17.62 -13.98
CA GLY A 54 -10.59 -16.73 -14.56
C GLY A 54 -9.89 -15.86 -13.51
N LEU A 55 -10.64 -15.39 -12.51
CA LEU A 55 -10.08 -14.60 -11.40
C LEU A 55 -9.24 -15.47 -10.47
N VAL A 56 -9.65 -16.73 -10.24
CA VAL A 56 -8.86 -17.70 -9.47
C VAL A 56 -7.52 -17.98 -10.15
N ASN A 57 -7.52 -18.18 -11.47
CA ASN A 57 -6.30 -18.34 -12.25
C ASN A 57 -5.42 -17.08 -12.23
N LEU A 58 -6.03 -15.90 -12.30
CA LEU A 58 -5.29 -14.64 -12.17
C LEU A 58 -4.60 -14.55 -10.81
N CYS A 59 -5.32 -14.87 -9.73
CA CYS A 59 -4.76 -14.93 -8.38
C CYS A 59 -3.57 -15.90 -8.30
N PHE A 60 -3.73 -17.11 -8.83
CA PHE A 60 -2.66 -18.11 -8.87
C PHE A 60 -1.41 -17.59 -9.59
N ASN A 61 -1.58 -16.96 -10.76
CA ASN A 61 -0.51 -16.36 -11.54
C ASN A 61 0.18 -15.17 -10.85
N THR A 62 -0.39 -14.63 -9.77
CA THR A 62 0.26 -13.58 -8.97
C THR A 62 1.27 -14.12 -7.96
N ILE A 63 1.21 -15.41 -7.59
CA ILE A 63 2.09 -16.01 -6.57
C ILE A 63 3.57 -15.81 -6.93
N PRO A 64 4.03 -16.12 -8.16
CA PRO A 64 5.42 -15.87 -8.57
C PRO A 64 5.86 -14.42 -8.36
N LYS A 65 4.99 -13.46 -8.70
CA LYS A 65 5.25 -12.02 -8.55
C LYS A 65 5.40 -11.61 -7.09
N ARG A 66 4.62 -12.22 -6.18
CA ARG A 66 4.71 -11.96 -4.73
C ARG A 66 6.00 -12.50 -4.14
N ILE A 67 6.41 -13.70 -4.54
CA ILE A 67 7.68 -14.30 -4.10
C ILE A 67 8.85 -13.41 -4.53
N ILE A 68 8.90 -12.96 -5.79
CA ILE A 68 9.94 -12.05 -6.28
C ILE A 68 10.00 -10.75 -5.45
N LYS A 69 8.84 -10.19 -5.09
CA LYS A 69 8.76 -9.00 -4.21
C LYS A 69 9.25 -9.24 -2.78
N LYS A 70 9.24 -10.46 -2.28
CA LYS A 70 9.86 -10.79 -0.98
C LYS A 70 11.35 -10.98 -1.14
N LEU A 71 11.78 -11.64 -2.22
CA LEU A 71 13.19 -11.89 -2.48
C LEU A 71 13.98 -10.59 -2.63
N ARG A 72 13.42 -9.55 -3.26
CA ARG A 72 14.07 -8.23 -3.34
C ARG A 72 14.34 -7.59 -1.97
N GLU A 73 13.54 -7.90 -0.94
CA GLU A 73 13.70 -7.32 0.41
C GLU A 73 14.83 -8.02 1.17
N ILE A 74 15.11 -9.28 0.83
CA ILE A 74 16.05 -10.15 1.55
C ILE A 74 17.40 -10.22 0.82
N TYR A 75 17.39 -10.18 -0.51
CA TYR A 75 18.57 -10.40 -1.36
C TYR A 75 18.91 -9.16 -2.17
N VAL A 76 20.17 -8.75 -2.12
CA VAL A 76 20.74 -7.77 -3.06
C VAL A 76 21.13 -8.44 -4.38
N THR A 77 21.65 -9.66 -4.32
CA THR A 77 22.07 -10.43 -5.50
C THR A 77 21.64 -11.89 -5.36
N ILE A 78 21.07 -12.47 -6.41
CA ILE A 78 20.67 -13.88 -6.48
C ILE A 78 20.97 -14.44 -7.87
N THR A 79 21.31 -15.72 -7.99
CA THR A 79 21.46 -16.36 -9.30
C THR A 79 20.10 -16.68 -9.92
N LEU A 80 20.01 -16.67 -11.25
CA LEU A 80 18.76 -16.97 -11.96
C LEU A 80 18.24 -18.38 -11.64
N GLN A 81 19.15 -19.35 -11.43
CA GLN A 81 18.79 -20.72 -11.11
C GLN A 81 18.23 -20.88 -9.69
N GLU A 82 18.76 -20.14 -8.71
CA GLU A 82 18.16 -20.14 -7.37
C GLU A 82 16.82 -19.39 -7.37
N LEU A 83 16.73 -18.29 -8.12
CA LEU A 83 15.49 -17.57 -8.33
C LEU A 83 14.40 -18.48 -8.93
N SER A 84 14.73 -19.24 -9.98
CA SER A 84 13.77 -20.14 -10.62
C SER A 84 13.27 -21.23 -9.67
N ARG A 85 14.15 -21.75 -8.80
CA ARG A 85 13.81 -22.74 -7.77
C ARG A 85 12.83 -22.18 -6.75
N LEU A 86 13.06 -20.95 -6.28
CA LEU A 86 12.22 -20.30 -5.27
C LEU A 86 10.85 -19.87 -5.82
N VAL A 87 10.78 -19.55 -7.12
CA VAL A 87 9.56 -19.08 -7.79
C VAL A 87 8.75 -20.24 -8.42
N PHE A 88 9.28 -21.47 -8.39
CA PHE A 88 8.69 -22.68 -8.99
C PHE A 88 8.43 -22.55 -10.50
N LEU A 89 9.32 -21.85 -11.21
CA LEU A 89 9.25 -21.63 -12.66
C LEU A 89 10.53 -22.14 -13.33
N SER A 90 10.48 -22.34 -14.65
CA SER A 90 11.71 -22.57 -15.41
C SER A 90 12.60 -21.31 -15.38
N PRO A 91 13.93 -21.44 -15.54
CA PRO A 91 14.83 -20.28 -15.59
C PRO A 91 14.43 -19.26 -16.67
N GLN A 92 13.93 -19.76 -17.81
CA GLN A 92 13.48 -18.93 -18.93
C GLN A 92 12.20 -18.16 -18.57
N ASP A 93 11.24 -18.81 -17.93
CA ASP A 93 9.98 -18.18 -17.51
C ASP A 93 10.23 -17.17 -16.39
N ALA A 94 11.11 -17.49 -15.44
CA ALA A 94 11.51 -16.59 -14.37
C ALA A 94 12.16 -15.31 -14.93
N LYS A 95 13.01 -15.44 -15.96
CA LYS A 95 13.62 -14.30 -16.65
C LYS A 95 12.59 -13.43 -17.37
N SER A 96 11.68 -14.05 -18.12
CA SER A 96 10.58 -13.36 -18.81
C SER A 96 9.68 -12.60 -17.81
N LEU A 97 9.32 -13.26 -16.71
CA LEU A 97 8.52 -12.66 -15.64
C LEU A 97 9.24 -11.47 -15.01
N LEU A 98 10.53 -11.58 -14.73
CA LEU A 98 11.32 -10.48 -14.17
C LEU A 98 11.35 -9.29 -15.14
N GLN A 99 11.59 -9.52 -16.43
CA GLN A 99 11.56 -8.48 -17.46
C GLN A 99 10.19 -7.79 -17.55
N GLN A 100 9.09 -8.55 -17.48
CA GLN A 100 7.74 -7.98 -17.44
C GLN A 100 7.52 -7.12 -16.19
N MET A 101 8.00 -7.55 -15.03
CA MET A 101 7.88 -6.79 -13.78
C MET A 101 8.71 -5.51 -13.79
N THR A 102 9.91 -5.55 -14.38
CA THR A 102 10.75 -4.36 -14.60
C THR A 102 10.10 -3.40 -15.60
N SER A 103 9.59 -3.90 -16.73
CA SER A 103 8.93 -3.09 -17.77
C SER A 103 7.66 -2.41 -17.26
N SER A 104 6.97 -3.05 -16.32
CA SER A 104 5.76 -2.52 -15.68
C SER A 104 6.07 -1.54 -14.53
N ASN A 105 7.34 -1.15 -14.33
CA ASN A 105 7.83 -0.36 -13.20
C ASN A 105 7.39 -0.91 -11.83
N ASN A 106 7.20 -2.24 -11.73
CA ASN A 106 6.74 -2.86 -10.49
C ASN A 106 7.90 -3.16 -9.54
N ILE A 107 9.07 -3.46 -10.11
CA ILE A 107 10.34 -3.68 -9.42
C ILE A 107 11.47 -3.05 -10.23
N ILE A 108 12.54 -2.67 -9.56
CA ILE A 108 13.80 -2.33 -10.19
C ILE A 108 14.72 -3.54 -9.98
N ALA A 109 15.15 -4.16 -11.07
CA ALA A 109 16.03 -5.32 -11.05
C ALA A 109 16.90 -5.32 -12.32
N GLU A 110 18.16 -5.66 -12.16
CA GLU A 110 19.14 -5.75 -13.25
C GLU A 110 19.57 -7.20 -13.45
N ILE A 111 19.65 -7.64 -14.71
CA ILE A 111 20.12 -8.98 -15.06
C ILE A 111 21.48 -8.84 -15.73
N SER A 112 22.51 -9.44 -15.13
CA SER A 112 23.85 -9.53 -15.72
C SER A 112 23.93 -10.64 -16.78
N SER A 113 24.90 -10.55 -17.69
CA SER A 113 25.21 -11.59 -18.68
C SER A 113 25.61 -12.92 -18.04
N SER A 114 26.10 -12.90 -16.80
CA SER A 114 26.46 -14.09 -16.01
C SER A 114 25.28 -14.74 -15.27
N GLU A 115 24.04 -14.45 -15.66
CA GLU A 115 22.82 -14.99 -15.03
C GLU A 115 22.63 -14.63 -13.55
N ILE A 116 23.23 -13.52 -13.12
CA ILE A 116 23.05 -12.96 -11.78
C ILE A 116 22.01 -11.84 -11.87
N VAL A 117 21.01 -11.91 -10.98
CA VAL A 117 19.97 -10.89 -10.80
C VAL A 117 20.34 -10.03 -9.61
N THR A 118 20.43 -8.72 -9.83
CA THR A 118 20.72 -7.73 -8.79
C THR A 118 19.48 -6.89 -8.53
N PHE A 119 19.10 -6.79 -7.25
CA PHE A 119 18.03 -5.93 -6.77
C PHE A 119 18.65 -4.69 -6.11
N PRO A 120 18.70 -3.55 -6.81
CA PRO A 120 19.19 -2.32 -6.21
C PRO A 120 18.28 -1.86 -5.06
N ASN A 121 18.88 -1.55 -3.91
CA ASN A 121 18.17 -0.99 -2.77
C ASN A 121 17.96 0.52 -2.98
N THR A 122 16.96 0.88 -3.78
CA THR A 122 16.49 2.27 -3.84
C THR A 122 15.57 2.50 -2.65
N ASN A 123 16.08 3.17 -1.61
CA ASN A 123 15.23 3.73 -0.57
C ASN A 123 14.22 4.68 -1.22
N PRO A 124 12.90 4.47 -1.07
CA PRO A 124 11.92 5.36 -1.66
C PRO A 124 11.83 6.63 -0.81
N THR A 125 12.67 7.63 -1.12
CA THR A 125 12.61 8.98 -0.54
C THR A 125 11.57 9.88 -1.22
N GLU A 126 10.65 9.31 -2.00
CA GLU A 126 9.62 10.07 -2.71
C GLU A 126 8.40 10.39 -1.83
N LEU A 127 8.63 11.12 -0.72
CA LEU A 127 7.56 11.77 0.03
C LEU A 127 7.03 13.05 -0.67
N ASN A 128 7.64 13.44 -1.80
CA ASN A 128 7.32 14.65 -2.55
C ASN A 128 6.26 14.44 -3.66
N SER A 129 5.42 13.41 -3.54
CA SER A 129 4.38 13.16 -4.53
C SER A 129 3.29 14.24 -4.43
N THR A 130 2.92 14.86 -5.55
CA THR A 130 1.80 15.82 -5.61
C THR A 130 0.50 15.26 -5.02
N HIS A 131 0.33 13.94 -5.04
CA HIS A 131 -0.77 13.24 -4.40
C HIS A 131 -0.80 13.42 -2.87
N THR A 132 0.36 13.36 -2.19
CA THR A 132 0.43 13.53 -0.73
C THR A 132 0.08 14.97 -0.34
N LEU A 133 0.53 15.96 -1.10
CA LEU A 133 0.18 17.36 -0.91
C LEU A 133 -1.32 17.63 -1.12
N ASN A 134 -1.92 17.07 -2.17
CA ASN A 134 -3.35 17.22 -2.42
C ASN A 134 -4.21 16.57 -1.32
N LEU A 135 -3.79 15.41 -0.82
CA LEU A 135 -4.46 14.75 0.30
C LEU A 135 -4.37 15.60 1.57
N LEU A 136 -3.20 16.16 1.89
CA LEU A 136 -3.02 17.07 3.02
C LEU A 136 -3.91 18.31 2.93
N ASN A 137 -3.96 18.94 1.75
CA ASN A 137 -4.84 20.10 1.53
C ASN A 137 -6.32 19.76 1.75
N ASN A 138 -6.78 18.61 1.26
CA ASN A 138 -8.15 18.16 1.48
C ASN A 138 -8.44 17.91 2.98
N LEU A 139 -7.51 17.32 3.71
CA LEU A 139 -7.65 17.11 5.16
C LEU A 139 -7.73 18.44 5.92
N VAL A 140 -6.90 19.42 5.56
CA VAL A 140 -6.95 20.77 6.16
C VAL A 140 -8.30 21.45 5.88
N GLN A 141 -8.81 21.35 4.65
CA GLN A 141 -10.11 21.92 4.29
C GLN A 141 -11.26 21.27 5.07
N LEU A 142 -11.29 19.94 5.14
CA LEU A 142 -12.29 19.21 5.91
C LEU A 142 -12.23 19.55 7.41
N ASN A 143 -11.04 19.69 7.98
CA ASN A 143 -10.87 20.08 9.38
C ASN A 143 -11.38 21.51 9.63
N LYS A 144 -11.12 22.44 8.70
CA LYS A 144 -11.67 23.81 8.75
C LYS A 144 -13.19 23.82 8.68
N GLN A 145 -13.78 23.00 7.82
CA GLN A 145 -15.24 22.85 7.72
C GLN A 145 -15.84 22.24 9.01
N LEU A 146 -15.17 21.24 9.59
CA LEU A 146 -15.58 20.65 10.87
C LEU A 146 -15.53 21.67 12.00
N GLY A 147 -14.45 22.45 12.11
CA GLY A 147 -14.30 23.50 13.11
C GLY A 147 -15.27 24.66 12.94
N SER A 148 -15.73 24.92 11.71
CA SER A 148 -16.77 25.92 11.42
C SER A 148 -18.20 25.39 11.64
N SER A 149 -18.37 24.07 11.83
CA SER A 149 -19.68 23.45 11.98
C SER A 149 -20.25 23.68 13.38
N LYS A 150 -21.46 24.24 13.45
CA LYS A 150 -22.16 24.55 14.71
C LYS A 150 -22.40 23.32 15.59
N GLU A 151 -22.60 22.16 14.99
CA GLU A 151 -22.84 20.90 15.72
C GLU A 151 -21.58 20.37 16.41
N TYR A 152 -20.40 20.58 15.80
CA TYR A 152 -19.12 20.22 16.39
C TYR A 152 -18.79 21.11 17.59
N LEU A 153 -18.97 22.44 17.43
CA LEU A 153 -18.78 23.41 18.51
C LEU A 153 -19.75 23.18 19.69
N ALA A 154 -21.01 22.81 19.41
CA ALA A 154 -21.98 22.49 20.45
C ALA A 154 -21.64 21.20 21.21
N LYS A 155 -21.07 20.19 20.55
CA LYS A 155 -20.60 18.94 21.20
C LYS A 155 -19.32 19.15 22.02
N GLN A 156 -18.39 19.99 21.53
CA GLN A 156 -17.16 20.33 22.26
C GLN A 156 -17.44 21.12 23.55
N ASN A 157 -18.43 22.01 23.54
CA ASN A 157 -18.85 22.75 24.73
C ASN A 157 -19.60 21.89 25.76
N ASN A 158 -20.13 20.72 25.36
CA ASN A 158 -20.93 19.82 26.21
C ASN A 158 -20.18 18.57 26.70
N SER A 159 -18.92 18.34 26.30
CA SER A 159 -18.11 17.25 26.85
C SER A 159 -17.61 17.59 28.26
N PRO A 160 -17.73 16.69 29.26
CA PRO A 160 -17.16 16.90 30.59
C PRO A 160 -15.63 17.02 30.48
N LYS A 161 -15.07 18.09 31.07
CA LYS A 161 -13.64 18.39 31.08
C LYS A 161 -12.88 17.32 31.89
N GLU A 162 -12.52 16.19 31.28
CA GLU A 162 -11.42 15.37 31.76
C GLU A 162 -10.11 15.89 31.17
N GLY A 163 -9.34 16.56 32.03
CA GLY A 163 -7.89 16.78 31.97
C GLY A 163 -7.25 16.96 30.59
N PHE A 164 -7.38 18.14 29.98
CA PHE A 164 -6.44 18.59 28.97
C PHE A 164 -5.55 19.68 29.58
N VAL A 165 -4.26 19.40 29.68
CA VAL A 165 -3.22 20.39 30.01
C VAL A 165 -3.09 21.29 28.78
N SER A 166 -3.65 22.49 28.86
CA SER A 166 -3.44 23.54 27.89
C SER A 166 -2.18 24.33 28.27
N GLU A 167 -1.03 23.95 27.75
CA GLU A 167 0.08 24.90 27.61
C GLU A 167 0.94 24.52 26.41
N PHE A 168 0.53 25.03 25.25
CA PHE A 168 1.46 25.32 24.15
C PHE A 168 1.00 26.63 23.52
N THR A 169 1.34 27.72 24.19
CA THR A 169 1.25 29.07 23.64
C THR A 169 2.35 29.18 22.59
N VAL A 170 1.99 29.12 21.31
CA VAL A 170 2.88 29.63 20.26
C VAL A 170 2.85 31.14 20.41
N GLU A 171 3.91 31.70 20.97
CA GLU A 171 4.15 33.14 20.93
C GLU A 171 4.16 33.59 19.47
N GLU A 172 3.06 34.20 19.06
CA GLU A 172 3.01 35.08 17.90
C GLU A 172 3.72 36.37 18.32
N SER A 173 5.05 36.36 18.23
CA SER A 173 5.89 37.55 18.33
C SER A 173 6.78 37.61 17.10
N ILE A 174 6.21 38.12 16.01
CA ILE A 174 6.97 38.90 15.04
C ILE A 174 6.22 40.23 14.95
N MET A 175 6.76 41.19 15.68
CA MET A 175 6.38 42.59 15.67
C MET A 175 6.19 43.10 14.25
N ASP A 176 5.04 43.75 14.03
CA ASP A 176 4.96 44.95 13.23
C ASP A 176 6.14 45.87 13.60
N GLN A 177 7.15 45.93 12.74
CA GLN A 177 8.01 47.09 12.67
C GLN A 177 7.71 47.82 11.37
N ASP A 178 6.99 48.92 11.54
CA ASP A 178 6.90 50.04 10.62
C ASP A 178 8.29 50.37 10.03
N PHE A 179 8.56 49.91 8.81
CA PHE A 179 9.55 50.56 7.97
C PHE A 179 8.91 51.83 7.43
N LYS A 180 9.08 52.93 8.17
CA LYS A 180 8.99 54.26 7.59
C LYS A 180 10.20 54.46 6.69
N ASP A 181 9.92 54.79 5.43
CA ASP A 181 10.83 55.48 4.53
C ASP A 181 11.41 56.71 5.23
N ASP A 182 12.74 56.84 5.23
CA ASP A 182 13.52 58.08 5.15
C ASP A 182 14.99 57.75 5.50
N ASP A 183 15.80 57.44 4.48
CA ASP A 183 17.04 58.18 4.22
C ASP A 183 17.75 57.64 2.96
N ILE A 184 17.71 58.50 1.94
CA ILE A 184 18.53 58.52 0.75
C ILE A 184 20.01 58.61 1.16
N MET A 185 20.88 57.81 0.54
CA MET A 185 22.24 58.23 0.21
C MET A 185 22.72 57.47 -1.03
N ASP A 186 22.69 58.16 -2.17
CA ASP A 186 23.52 57.88 -3.33
C ASP A 186 24.99 57.85 -2.91
N PHE A 187 25.75 56.87 -3.40
CA PHE A 187 27.19 57.01 -3.54
C PHE A 187 27.64 56.45 -4.90
N GLU A 188 28.37 57.33 -5.59
CA GLU A 188 29.05 57.28 -6.89
C GLU A 188 29.60 55.92 -7.36
#